data_AF-A0A355CQB8-F1
#
_entry.id   AF-A0A355CQB8-F1
#
_cell.length_a   1.000
_cell.length_b   1.000
_cell.length_c   1.000
_cell.angle_alpha   90.00
_cell.angle_beta   90.00
_cell.angle_gamma   90.00
#
_symmetry.space_group_name_H-M   'P 1'
#
loop_
_entity.id
_entity.type
_entity.pdbx_description
1 polymer ?
#
loop_
_entity_poly.entity_id
_entity_poly.type
_entity_poly.pdbx_seq_one_letter_code
_entity_poly.pdbx_strand_id
1 'polypeptide(L)'
;MSPTAEVSNTLNADTQPTITAARRAVFPFTAIVGQEEMKLALLLNVIDPKIGGVMIMGDRGTGKSTTIRALADLLPEIEVVADDPFNSHPTDQDLMSDEVRDRTLAQTAIKIAHKKVQMVDLPLGATEDRVCGTIDIEKALSEGVKAFEPGLLAKANRGILYVDEVNLLDDHLVDVLLDSAASGWNTVEREGISIRHPAKFILIGSGNPEEGELRPQLLDRFGMHAEIRTVKDPNLRVEIVEQRSSFDQNPGEFLSKYQHEQDDMQEKLVEAQERLKSVKLDRDLRVKISQVCAELDVDGLRGDLVTNRAAKALTALECRTEVTVDDIRRVMTLCLRHRLRKDPLESIDSGSKVTKVFDRVFGLETTEG
;
A
#
# COMPACT_ATOMS: atom_id res chain seq x y z
N MET A 1 74.46 2.36 -20.20
CA MET A 1 74.41 2.91 -18.84
C MET A 1 73.52 4.13 -18.89
N SER A 2 72.29 3.98 -18.45
CA SER A 2 71.31 5.06 -18.25
C SER A 2 71.81 5.99 -17.13
N PRO A 3 71.40 7.27 -17.15
CA PRO A 3 70.28 7.64 -16.28
C PRO A 3 69.26 8.57 -16.95
N THR A 4 68.06 8.44 -16.40
CA THR A 4 66.77 9.02 -16.75
C THR A 4 66.65 10.50 -16.38
N ALA A 5 66.03 11.27 -17.27
CA ALA A 5 65.63 12.66 -17.07
C ALA A 5 64.40 12.78 -16.16
N GLU A 6 64.44 13.79 -15.30
CA GLU A 6 63.35 14.28 -14.45
C GLU A 6 62.19 14.81 -15.30
N VAL A 7 60.96 14.38 -14.98
CA VAL A 7 59.73 15.06 -15.40
C VAL A 7 58.84 15.22 -14.18
N SER A 8 58.61 16.48 -13.84
CA SER A 8 57.79 16.99 -12.75
C SER A 8 56.34 16.49 -12.83
N ASN A 9 55.89 15.78 -11.80
CA ASN A 9 54.53 15.29 -11.67
C ASN A 9 53.68 16.34 -10.94
N THR A 10 53.00 17.19 -11.70
CA THR A 10 51.89 18.01 -11.20
C THR A 10 50.66 17.11 -10.99
N LEU A 11 50.27 16.93 -9.74
CA LEU A 11 49.01 16.32 -9.31
C LEU A 11 47.82 17.14 -9.86
N ASN A 12 47.11 16.59 -10.84
CA ASN A 12 45.73 16.99 -11.10
C ASN A 12 44.81 16.08 -10.28
N ALA A 13 44.15 16.72 -9.32
CA ALA A 13 42.99 16.21 -8.64
C ALA A 13 41.80 16.09 -9.60
N ASP A 14 40.82 15.30 -9.16
CA ASP A 14 39.43 15.29 -9.59
C ASP A 14 39.12 14.69 -10.97
N THR A 15 38.68 13.42 -10.95
CA THR A 15 37.27 13.06 -11.20
C THR A 15 37.13 11.54 -11.15
N GLN A 16 36.80 10.99 -9.97
CA GLN A 16 36.18 9.67 -9.92
C GLN A 16 34.74 9.80 -10.45
N PRO A 17 34.30 8.99 -11.41
CA PRO A 17 32.92 9.01 -11.84
C PRO A 17 32.05 8.53 -10.68
N THR A 18 31.24 9.44 -10.15
CA THR A 18 30.17 9.13 -9.21
C THR A 18 29.21 8.22 -9.96
N ILE A 19 29.28 6.92 -9.71
CA ILE A 19 28.27 5.97 -10.15
C ILE A 19 27.04 6.24 -9.28
N THR A 20 26.26 7.25 -9.65
CA THR A 20 24.88 7.39 -9.18
C THR A 20 24.19 6.12 -9.67
N ALA A 21 23.98 5.15 -8.79
CA ALA A 21 23.32 3.90 -9.13
C ALA A 21 22.00 4.23 -9.84
N ALA A 22 21.98 4.04 -11.17
CA ALA A 22 20.85 4.41 -12.00
C ALA A 22 19.65 3.60 -11.50
N ARG A 23 18.74 4.29 -10.82
CA ARG A 23 17.52 3.69 -10.28
C ARG A 23 16.81 3.02 -11.45
N ARG A 24 16.53 1.72 -11.31
CA ARG A 24 15.87 0.95 -12.37
C ARG A 24 14.55 1.63 -12.72
N ALA A 25 14.37 1.99 -13.98
CA ALA A 25 13.15 2.64 -14.45
C ALA A 25 11.92 1.77 -14.09
N VAL A 26 10.91 2.39 -13.52
CA VAL A 26 9.64 1.75 -13.14
C VAL A 26 8.60 2.07 -14.22
N PHE A 27 7.74 1.11 -14.54
CA PHE A 27 6.67 1.34 -15.51
C PHE A 27 5.66 2.36 -14.92
N PRO A 28 5.25 3.40 -15.65
CA PRO A 28 4.38 4.46 -15.11
C PRO A 28 2.97 3.94 -14.80
N PHE A 29 2.38 4.39 -13.69
CA PHE A 29 1.10 3.89 -13.18
C PHE A 29 -0.08 4.24 -14.10
N THR A 30 -0.05 5.44 -14.68
CA THR A 30 -1.08 5.92 -15.62
C THR A 30 -1.11 5.15 -16.93
N ALA A 31 0.03 4.63 -17.39
CA ALA A 31 0.13 3.80 -18.59
C ALA A 31 -0.39 2.38 -18.39
N ILE A 32 -0.72 1.95 -17.17
CA ILE A 32 -1.20 0.58 -16.94
C ILE A 32 -2.63 0.48 -17.47
N VAL A 33 -2.77 -0.28 -18.55
CA VAL A 33 -4.04 -0.55 -19.24
C VAL A 33 -4.84 -1.62 -18.51
N GLY A 34 -6.09 -1.30 -18.22
CA GLY A 34 -7.00 -2.18 -17.48
C GLY A 34 -6.68 -2.21 -15.98
N GLN A 35 -7.11 -3.29 -15.32
CA GLN A 35 -7.00 -3.44 -13.85
C GLN A 35 -7.67 -2.30 -13.06
N GLU A 36 -8.73 -1.71 -13.61
CA GLU A 36 -9.40 -0.54 -13.00
C GLU A 36 -9.83 -0.80 -11.55
N GLU A 37 -10.30 -2.02 -11.26
CA GLU A 37 -10.67 -2.44 -9.91
C GLU A 37 -9.47 -2.41 -8.93
N MET A 38 -8.31 -2.90 -9.35
CA MET A 38 -7.08 -2.87 -8.56
C MET A 38 -6.55 -1.44 -8.42
N LYS A 39 -6.47 -0.68 -9.52
CA LYS A 39 -6.02 0.71 -9.50
C LYS A 39 -6.86 1.53 -8.54
N LEU A 40 -8.18 1.40 -8.62
CA LEU A 40 -9.10 2.07 -7.71
C LEU A 40 -8.81 1.67 -6.25
N ALA A 41 -8.78 0.37 -5.92
CA ALA A 41 -8.55 -0.08 -4.55
C ALA A 41 -7.22 0.45 -3.96
N LEU A 42 -6.16 0.49 -4.77
CA LEU A 42 -4.86 1.03 -4.39
C LEU A 42 -4.92 2.54 -4.12
N LEU A 43 -5.50 3.31 -5.04
CA LEU A 43 -5.63 4.76 -4.89
C LEU A 43 -6.46 5.15 -3.67
N LEU A 44 -7.56 4.43 -3.40
CA LEU A 44 -8.38 4.67 -2.21
C LEU A 44 -7.61 4.43 -0.92
N ASN A 45 -6.77 3.39 -0.87
CA ASN A 45 -5.92 3.11 0.31
C ASN A 45 -4.77 4.11 0.47
N VAL A 46 -4.31 4.75 -0.61
CA VAL A 46 -3.38 5.88 -0.52
C VAL A 46 -4.08 7.11 0.08
N ILE A 47 -5.32 7.37 -0.30
CA ILE A 47 -6.10 8.51 0.21
C ILE A 47 -6.50 8.32 1.67
N ASP A 48 -7.02 7.14 2.02
CA ASP A 48 -7.35 6.76 3.39
C ASP A 48 -6.71 5.40 3.75
N PRO A 49 -5.49 5.40 4.30
CA PRO A 49 -4.82 4.17 4.74
C PRO A 49 -5.61 3.38 5.80
N LYS A 50 -6.55 4.04 6.49
CA LYS A 50 -7.38 3.39 7.50
C LYS A 50 -8.49 2.53 6.88
N ILE A 51 -8.60 2.45 5.56
CA ILE A 51 -9.44 1.46 4.88
C ILE A 51 -9.00 0.03 5.24
N GLY A 52 -7.70 -0.19 5.48
CA GLY A 52 -7.19 -1.48 5.99
C GLY A 52 -6.53 -2.35 4.92
N GLY A 53 -5.96 -1.76 3.88
CA GLY A 53 -5.17 -2.47 2.88
C GLY A 53 -6.01 -3.10 1.77
N VAL A 54 -5.28 -3.73 0.83
CA VAL A 54 -5.85 -4.36 -0.37
C VAL A 54 -5.37 -5.79 -0.49
N MET A 55 -6.31 -6.73 -0.60
CA MET A 55 -6.06 -8.09 -1.07
C MET A 55 -6.28 -8.15 -2.57
N ILE A 56 -5.32 -8.69 -3.31
CA ILE A 56 -5.35 -8.75 -4.76
C ILE A 56 -5.25 -10.21 -5.20
N MET A 57 -6.36 -10.73 -5.72
CA MET A 57 -6.43 -12.11 -6.20
C MET A 57 -6.47 -12.15 -7.71
N GLY A 58 -5.68 -13.02 -8.34
CA GLY A 58 -5.84 -13.27 -9.77
C GLY A 58 -4.74 -14.13 -10.39
N ASP A 59 -4.84 -14.34 -11.70
CA ASP A 59 -3.92 -15.21 -12.44
C ASP A 59 -2.47 -14.72 -12.40
N ARG A 60 -1.52 -15.65 -12.55
CA ARG A 60 -0.10 -15.32 -12.75
C ARG A 60 0.10 -14.53 -14.05
N GLY A 61 1.07 -13.63 -14.06
CA GLY A 61 1.38 -12.81 -15.26
C GLY A 61 0.42 -11.64 -15.52
N THR A 62 -0.50 -11.36 -14.60
CA THR A 62 -1.41 -10.21 -14.68
C THR A 62 -0.77 -8.87 -14.33
N GLY A 63 0.50 -8.82 -13.91
CA GLY A 63 1.21 -7.57 -13.66
C GLY A 63 1.00 -6.94 -12.27
N LYS A 64 0.44 -7.67 -11.30
CA LYS A 64 0.17 -7.21 -9.92
C LYS A 64 1.34 -6.44 -9.29
N SER A 65 2.51 -7.07 -9.22
CA SER A 65 3.68 -6.45 -8.59
C SER A 65 4.26 -5.28 -9.40
N THR A 66 3.99 -5.21 -10.70
CA THR A 66 4.36 -4.05 -11.54
C THR A 66 3.51 -2.84 -11.17
N THR A 67 2.19 -3.01 -11.05
CA THR A 67 1.26 -1.94 -10.70
C THR A 67 1.51 -1.37 -9.31
N ILE A 68 1.87 -2.20 -8.34
CA ILE A 68 2.18 -1.74 -6.97
C ILE A 68 3.49 -0.94 -6.94
N ARG A 69 4.51 -1.39 -7.67
CA ARG A 69 5.77 -0.62 -7.82
C ARG A 69 5.54 0.71 -8.52
N ALA A 70 4.69 0.73 -9.54
CA ALA A 70 4.30 1.94 -10.26
C ALA A 70 3.59 2.93 -9.32
N LEU A 71 2.70 2.44 -8.45
CA LEU A 71 2.06 3.27 -7.42
C LEU A 71 3.10 3.86 -6.47
N ALA A 72 4.03 3.06 -5.94
CA ALA A 72 5.05 3.54 -5.02
C ALA A 72 5.94 4.64 -5.64
N ASP A 73 6.20 4.58 -6.95
CA ASP A 73 6.98 5.58 -7.66
C ASP A 73 6.19 6.85 -8.00
N LEU A 74 4.87 6.74 -8.17
CA LEU A 74 3.91 7.84 -8.38
C LEU A 74 3.70 8.70 -7.12
N LEU A 75 3.84 8.12 -5.92
CA LEU A 75 3.60 8.85 -4.68
C LEU A 75 4.62 9.99 -4.46
N PRO A 76 4.19 11.13 -3.87
CA PRO A 76 5.08 12.23 -3.55
C PRO A 76 6.16 11.82 -2.54
N GLU A 77 7.24 12.58 -2.53
CA GLU A 77 8.24 12.46 -1.47
C GLU A 77 7.64 12.85 -0.12
N ILE A 78 8.06 12.14 0.93
CA ILE A 78 7.64 12.37 2.30
C ILE A 78 8.77 13.02 3.10
N GLU A 79 8.42 13.95 3.97
CA GLU A 79 9.35 14.50 4.95
C GLU A 79 9.63 13.48 6.06
N VAL A 80 10.90 13.22 6.33
CA VAL A 80 11.35 12.29 7.36
C VAL A 80 12.45 12.92 8.20
N VAL A 81 12.57 12.48 9.45
CA VAL A 81 13.74 12.79 10.27
C VAL A 81 14.97 12.12 9.66
N ALA A 82 16.02 12.91 9.40
CA ALA A 82 17.28 12.39 8.90
C ALA A 82 17.91 11.43 9.91
N ASP A 83 18.54 10.36 9.41
CA ASP A 83 19.20 9.32 10.20
C ASP A 83 18.29 8.50 11.12
N ASP A 84 16.96 8.67 11.05
CA ASP A 84 16.00 7.83 11.78
C ASP A 84 15.68 6.54 11.01
N PRO A 85 15.85 5.35 11.62
CA PRO A 85 15.55 4.07 10.97
C PRO A 85 14.05 3.83 10.73
N PHE A 86 13.18 4.58 11.40
CA PHE A 86 11.73 4.41 11.36
C PHE A 86 11.02 5.39 10.41
N ASN A 87 11.75 6.26 9.71
CA ASN A 87 11.17 7.31 8.85
C ASN A 87 10.13 8.20 9.57
N SER A 88 10.37 8.53 10.84
CA SER A 88 9.49 9.31 11.70
C SER A 88 9.07 10.64 11.07
N HIS A 89 7.85 11.07 11.33
CA HIS A 89 7.37 12.40 10.89
C HIS A 89 8.08 13.49 11.72
N PRO A 90 8.53 14.61 11.11
CA PRO A 90 9.19 15.68 11.84
C PRO A 90 8.28 16.45 12.80
N THR A 91 6.95 16.45 12.54
CA THR A 91 5.97 17.25 13.30
C THR A 91 4.79 16.48 13.91
N ASP A 92 4.41 15.31 13.37
CA ASP A 92 3.24 14.56 13.84
C ASP A 92 3.66 13.55 14.92
N GLN A 93 3.21 13.79 16.16
CA GLN A 93 3.55 12.97 17.33
C GLN A 93 3.05 11.53 17.22
N ASP A 94 1.95 11.27 16.50
CA ASP A 94 1.40 9.92 16.33
C ASP A 94 2.22 9.09 15.32
N LEU A 95 3.21 9.70 14.67
CA LEU A 95 4.09 9.12 13.65
C LEU A 95 5.58 9.22 14.03
N MET A 96 5.88 9.59 15.28
CA MET A 96 7.24 9.66 15.79
C MET A 96 7.60 8.39 16.56
N SER A 97 8.86 7.95 16.42
CA SER A 97 9.47 7.05 17.39
C SER A 97 9.61 7.75 18.75
N ASP A 98 9.70 6.98 19.83
CA ASP A 98 9.86 7.55 21.19
C ASP A 98 11.09 8.48 21.27
N GLU A 99 12.20 8.10 20.63
CA GLU A 99 13.42 8.92 20.61
C GLU A 99 13.22 10.26 19.89
N VAL A 100 12.57 10.25 18.72
CA VAL A 100 12.29 11.48 17.96
C VAL A 100 11.31 12.36 18.73
N ARG A 101 10.32 11.75 19.38
CA ARG A 101 9.34 12.45 20.21
C ARG A 101 10.01 13.15 21.39
N ASP A 102 10.92 12.47 22.10
CA ASP A 102 11.66 13.06 23.22
C ASP A 102 12.57 14.21 22.77
N ARG A 103 13.25 14.07 21.62
CA ARG A 103 14.05 15.16 21.02
C ARG A 103 13.19 16.37 20.63
N THR A 104 11.99 16.13 20.11
CA THR A 104 11.03 17.18 19.74
C THR A 104 10.53 17.92 21.00
N LEU A 105 10.20 17.19 22.06
CA LEU A 105 9.80 17.76 23.35
C LEU A 105 10.94 18.55 24.01
N ALA A 106 12.18 18.08 23.86
CA ALA A 106 13.39 18.78 24.31
C ALA A 106 13.79 19.97 23.41
N GLN A 107 13.00 20.30 22.38
CA GLN A 107 13.26 21.38 21.41
C GLN A 107 14.64 21.29 20.74
N THR A 108 15.15 20.08 20.56
CA THR A 108 16.44 19.85 19.87
C THR A 108 16.26 20.01 18.37
N ALA A 109 17.26 20.54 17.67
CA ALA A 109 17.21 20.69 16.22
C ALA A 109 17.15 19.32 15.51
N ILE A 110 16.05 19.07 14.80
CA ILE A 110 15.84 17.86 14.00
C ILE A 110 16.16 18.20 12.54
N LYS A 111 17.06 17.43 11.91
CA LYS A 111 17.33 17.56 10.48
C LYS A 111 16.21 16.87 9.70
N ILE A 112 15.62 17.57 8.74
CA ILE A 112 14.55 17.03 7.88
C ILE A 112 15.17 16.63 6.54
N ALA A 113 14.82 15.45 6.05
CA ALA A 113 15.15 14.97 4.72
C ALA A 113 13.86 14.62 3.97
N HIS A 114 13.88 14.72 2.63
CA HIS A 114 12.80 14.23 1.78
C HIS A 114 13.20 12.87 1.22
N LYS A 115 12.29 11.89 1.32
CA LYS A 115 12.50 10.54 0.77
C LYS A 115 11.27 10.11 0.00
N LYS A 116 11.48 9.41 -1.14
CA LYS A 116 10.38 8.69 -1.80
C LYS A 116 9.77 7.66 -0.86
N VAL A 117 8.46 7.46 -1.00
CA VAL A 117 7.73 6.39 -0.33
C VAL A 117 8.41 5.04 -0.61
N GLN A 118 8.68 4.29 0.45
CA GLN A 118 9.34 2.99 0.36
C GLN A 118 8.29 1.89 0.15
N MET A 119 8.53 1.04 -0.84
CA MET A 119 7.84 -0.23 -1.00
C MET A 119 8.75 -1.33 -0.46
N VAL A 120 8.27 -2.07 0.54
CA VAL A 120 8.99 -3.17 1.17
C VAL A 120 8.34 -4.48 0.77
N ASP A 121 9.11 -5.35 0.14
CA ASP A 121 8.67 -6.71 -0.23
C ASP A 121 8.91 -7.67 0.95
N LEU A 122 7.86 -8.37 1.38
CA LEU A 122 7.94 -9.46 2.35
C LEU A 122 8.15 -10.79 1.63
N PRO A 123 9.31 -11.45 1.79
CA PRO A 123 9.53 -12.77 1.22
C PRO A 123 8.78 -13.84 2.01
N LEU A 124 8.35 -14.91 1.33
CA LEU A 124 7.62 -16.04 1.93
C LEU A 124 8.34 -16.68 3.13
N GLY A 125 9.66 -16.84 3.04
CA GLY A 125 10.49 -17.40 4.10
C GLY A 125 11.04 -16.38 5.09
N ALA A 126 10.35 -15.25 5.29
CA ALA A 126 10.77 -14.27 6.29
C ALA A 126 10.60 -14.84 7.70
N THR A 127 11.61 -14.72 8.55
CA THR A 127 11.46 -15.03 9.98
C THR A 127 10.77 -13.86 10.68
N GLU A 128 10.09 -14.14 11.80
CA GLU A 128 9.47 -13.11 12.64
C GLU A 128 10.48 -12.00 13.01
N ASP A 129 11.69 -12.39 13.41
CA ASP A 129 12.85 -11.53 13.67
C ASP A 129 13.14 -10.55 12.54
N ARG A 130 13.07 -11.00 11.29
CA ARG A 130 13.33 -10.14 10.13
C ARG A 130 12.17 -9.18 9.88
N VAL A 131 10.93 -9.59 10.19
CA VAL A 131 9.72 -8.78 10.00
C VAL A 131 9.62 -7.71 11.09
N CYS A 132 9.64 -8.13 12.35
CA CYS A 132 9.43 -7.30 13.53
C CYS A 132 10.70 -6.53 13.92
N GLY A 133 11.87 -7.11 13.67
CA GLY A 133 13.15 -6.64 14.20
C GLY A 133 13.62 -7.49 15.37
N THR A 134 14.91 -7.38 15.68
CA THR A 134 15.58 -8.13 16.75
C THR A 134 16.21 -7.19 17.76
N ILE A 135 16.47 -7.72 18.95
CA ILE A 135 17.20 -7.01 20.01
C ILE A 135 18.58 -7.67 20.11
N ASP A 136 19.64 -6.90 19.86
CA ASP A 136 21.02 -7.35 20.04
C ASP A 136 21.35 -7.35 21.53
N ILE A 137 21.27 -8.54 22.13
CA ILE A 137 21.45 -8.77 23.57
C ILE A 137 22.90 -8.48 23.99
N GLU A 138 23.88 -8.81 23.16
CA GLU A 138 25.29 -8.61 23.49
C GLU A 138 25.59 -7.12 23.62
N LYS A 139 25.12 -6.30 22.68
CA LYS A 139 25.23 -4.83 22.79
C LYS A 139 24.38 -4.26 23.93
N ALA A 140 23.17 -4.78 24.14
CA ALA A 140 22.30 -4.31 25.21
C ALA A 140 22.90 -4.53 26.62
N LEU A 141 23.56 -5.67 26.84
CA LEU A 141 24.20 -6.00 28.12
C LEU A 141 25.58 -5.35 28.29
N SER A 142 26.36 -5.20 27.21
CA SER A 142 27.73 -4.65 27.28
C SER A 142 27.76 -3.12 27.29
N GLU A 143 26.94 -2.46 26.46
CA GLU A 143 26.93 -1.00 26.29
C GLU A 143 25.79 -0.32 27.08
N GLY A 144 24.84 -1.09 27.61
CA GLY A 144 23.67 -0.56 28.32
C GLY A 144 22.70 0.22 27.42
N VAL A 145 22.90 0.19 26.10
CA VAL A 145 22.07 0.85 25.09
C VAL A 145 21.14 -0.19 24.47
N LYS A 146 19.85 0.13 24.35
CA LYS A 146 18.88 -0.74 23.64
C LYS A 146 19.27 -0.84 22.15
N ALA A 147 20.09 -1.82 21.80
CA ALA A 147 20.50 -2.09 20.43
C ALA A 147 19.40 -2.86 19.69
N PHE A 148 18.43 -2.12 19.16
CA PHE A 148 17.36 -2.69 18.33
C PHE A 148 17.77 -2.68 16.86
N GLU A 149 17.67 -3.82 16.19
CA GLU A 149 17.86 -3.93 14.75
C GLU A 149 16.50 -3.82 14.04
N PRO A 150 16.26 -2.76 13.24
CA PRO A 150 14.97 -2.54 12.61
C PRO A 150 14.61 -3.62 11.59
N GLY A 151 13.42 -4.22 11.75
CA GLY A 151 12.85 -5.17 10.81
C GLY A 151 12.26 -4.55 9.54
N LEU A 152 11.56 -5.36 8.75
CA LEU A 152 10.84 -4.92 7.56
C LEU A 152 9.70 -3.95 7.90
N LEU A 153 9.01 -4.14 9.03
CA LEU A 153 7.93 -3.27 9.48
C LEU A 153 8.41 -1.84 9.77
N ALA A 154 9.61 -1.69 10.34
CA ALA A 154 10.22 -0.38 10.57
C ALA A 154 10.49 0.35 9.25
N LYS A 155 11.01 -0.38 8.24
CA LYS A 155 11.29 0.18 6.90
C LYS A 155 10.01 0.53 6.13
N ALA A 156 8.94 -0.23 6.37
CA ALA A 156 7.65 -0.02 5.73
C ALA A 156 6.88 1.17 6.32
N ASN A 157 7.28 1.69 7.50
CA ASN A 157 6.58 2.81 8.13
C ASN A 157 6.47 4.02 7.18
N ARG A 158 5.26 4.55 7.07
CA ARG A 158 4.83 5.60 6.13
C ARG A 158 5.03 5.23 4.66
N GLY A 159 5.01 3.95 4.35
CA GLY A 159 5.06 3.44 2.98
C GLY A 159 4.15 2.26 2.74
N ILE A 160 4.61 1.34 1.89
CA ILE A 160 3.84 0.21 1.39
C ILE A 160 4.53 -1.08 1.81
N LEU A 161 3.78 -2.00 2.43
CA LEU A 161 4.24 -3.36 2.67
C LEU A 161 3.53 -4.29 1.69
N TYR A 162 4.30 -4.88 0.78
CA TYR A 162 3.82 -5.85 -0.20
C TYR A 162 4.13 -7.27 0.27
N VAL A 163 3.11 -8.11 0.29
CA VAL A 163 3.23 -9.54 0.56
C VAL A 163 2.86 -10.29 -0.71
N ASP A 164 3.85 -10.95 -1.31
CA ASP A 164 3.60 -11.84 -2.44
C ASP A 164 3.13 -13.20 -1.93
N GLU A 165 2.17 -13.79 -2.62
CA GLU A 165 1.59 -15.10 -2.29
C GLU A 165 1.18 -15.22 -0.81
N VAL A 166 0.32 -14.30 -0.33
CA VAL A 166 -0.19 -14.28 1.06
C VAL A 166 -0.82 -15.61 1.53
N ASN A 167 -1.26 -16.44 0.59
CA ASN A 167 -1.81 -17.77 0.85
C ASN A 167 -0.79 -18.71 1.51
N LEU A 168 0.50 -18.48 1.25
CA LEU A 168 1.61 -19.33 1.69
C LEU A 168 2.31 -18.79 2.95
N LEU A 169 1.84 -17.66 3.50
CA LEU A 169 2.46 -17.05 4.67
C LEU A 169 2.15 -17.83 5.95
N ASP A 170 3.14 -17.92 6.84
CA ASP A 170 3.01 -18.54 8.16
C ASP A 170 1.99 -17.81 9.04
N ASP A 171 1.24 -18.57 9.85
CA ASP A 171 0.15 -18.07 10.70
C ASP A 171 0.60 -16.95 11.66
N HIS A 172 1.74 -17.15 12.32
CA HIS A 172 2.27 -16.17 13.26
C HIS A 172 2.66 -14.84 12.59
N LEU A 173 3.12 -14.87 11.34
CA LEU A 173 3.45 -13.64 10.61
C LEU A 173 2.19 -12.89 10.19
N VAL A 174 1.16 -13.62 9.74
CA VAL A 174 -0.13 -13.03 9.37
C VAL A 174 -0.69 -12.20 10.53
N ASP A 175 -0.73 -12.76 11.74
CA ASP A 175 -1.28 -12.09 12.91
C ASP A 175 -0.51 -10.80 13.24
N VAL A 176 0.81 -10.87 13.30
CA VAL A 176 1.66 -9.71 13.62
C VAL A 176 1.54 -8.60 12.57
N LEU A 177 1.49 -8.96 11.29
CA LEU A 177 1.32 -8.01 10.19
C LEU A 177 -0.03 -7.30 10.25
N LEU A 178 -1.11 -8.05 10.48
CA LEU A 178 -2.46 -7.49 10.54
C LEU A 178 -2.67 -6.64 11.81
N ASP A 179 -2.08 -7.03 12.94
CA ASP A 179 -2.10 -6.22 14.17
C ASP A 179 -1.29 -4.94 14.02
N SER A 180 -0.12 -5.01 13.38
CA SER A 180 0.71 -3.83 13.09
C SER A 180 0.02 -2.88 12.12
N ALA A 181 -0.60 -3.40 11.05
CA ALA A 181 -1.34 -2.61 10.07
C ALA A 181 -2.58 -1.93 10.68
N ALA A 182 -3.29 -2.61 11.59
CA ALA A 182 -4.48 -2.08 12.24
C ALA A 182 -4.16 -1.07 13.35
N SER A 183 -3.16 -1.37 14.20
CA SER A 183 -2.78 -0.50 15.31
C SER A 183 -1.91 0.68 14.86
N GLY A 184 -1.15 0.50 13.77
CA GLY A 184 -0.14 1.45 13.29
C GLY A 184 1.16 1.41 14.09
N TRP A 185 1.35 0.41 14.95
CA TRP A 185 2.52 0.26 15.79
C TRP A 185 2.98 -1.19 15.79
N ASN A 186 4.30 -1.39 15.74
CA ASN A 186 4.90 -2.69 15.96
C ASN A 186 5.46 -2.74 17.39
N THR A 187 5.22 -3.84 18.09
CA THR A 187 5.72 -4.07 19.45
C THR A 187 6.53 -5.36 19.45
N VAL A 188 7.78 -5.27 19.89
CA VAL A 188 8.70 -6.40 19.98
C VAL A 188 9.03 -6.63 21.45
N GLU A 189 8.61 -7.79 21.96
CA GLU A 189 8.84 -8.20 23.35
C GLU A 189 9.73 -9.44 23.38
N ARG A 190 10.94 -9.31 23.93
CA ARG A 190 11.87 -10.43 24.15
C ARG A 190 12.63 -10.29 25.45
N GLU A 191 12.75 -11.40 26.19
CA GLU A 191 13.58 -11.51 27.41
C GLU A 191 13.34 -10.36 28.42
N GLY A 192 12.07 -9.93 28.56
CA GLY A 192 11.67 -8.86 29.49
C GLY A 192 11.90 -7.43 28.99
N ILE A 193 12.39 -7.25 27.76
CA ILE A 193 12.52 -5.95 27.10
C ILE A 193 11.38 -5.79 26.08
N SER A 194 10.60 -4.71 26.22
CA SER A 194 9.59 -4.29 25.26
C SER A 194 10.06 -3.05 24.52
N ILE A 195 10.08 -3.12 23.19
CA ILE A 195 10.36 -2.00 22.29
C ILE A 195 9.16 -1.81 21.38
N ARG A 196 8.73 -0.56 21.21
CA ARG A 196 7.61 -0.21 20.35
C ARG A 196 8.05 0.87 19.37
N HIS A 197 7.64 0.75 18.12
CA HIS A 197 7.95 1.74 17.09
C HIS A 197 6.76 1.94 16.13
N PRO A 198 6.65 3.11 15.47
CA PRO A 198 5.60 3.35 14.50
C PRO A 198 5.74 2.42 13.30
N ALA A 199 4.61 1.91 12.82
CA ALA A 199 4.50 1.03 11.67
C ALA A 199 3.17 1.28 10.93
N LYS A 200 2.93 2.53 10.53
CA LYS A 200 1.75 2.90 9.71
C LYS A 200 2.10 2.74 8.24
N PHE A 201 1.63 1.66 7.62
CA PHE A 201 1.88 1.35 6.22
C PHE A 201 0.60 0.87 5.53
N ILE A 202 0.58 0.97 4.20
CA ILE A 202 -0.48 0.37 3.39
C ILE A 202 -0.11 -1.09 3.15
N LEU A 203 -0.91 -2.01 3.69
CA LEU A 203 -0.72 -3.44 3.48
C LEU A 203 -1.33 -3.85 2.14
N ILE A 204 -0.54 -4.46 1.28
CA ILE A 204 -1.00 -5.02 0.00
C ILE A 204 -0.62 -6.50 -0.06
N GLY A 205 -1.63 -7.36 -0.07
CA GLY A 205 -1.48 -8.78 -0.28
C GLY A 205 -1.77 -9.16 -1.72
N SER A 206 -0.94 -10.01 -2.31
CA SER A 206 -1.21 -10.65 -3.61
C SER A 206 -1.34 -12.15 -3.41
N GLY A 207 -2.27 -12.79 -4.12
CA GLY A 207 -2.46 -14.23 -4.08
C GLY A 207 -2.99 -14.80 -5.39
N ASN A 208 -2.78 -16.09 -5.58
CA ASN A 208 -3.35 -16.88 -6.66
C ASN A 208 -4.41 -17.83 -6.09
N PRO A 209 -5.68 -17.74 -6.52
CA PRO A 209 -6.73 -18.67 -6.08
C PRO A 209 -6.39 -20.15 -6.26
N GLU A 210 -5.54 -20.50 -7.23
CA GLU A 210 -5.15 -21.90 -7.50
C GLU A 210 -4.15 -22.47 -6.47
N GLU A 211 -3.46 -21.62 -5.71
CA GLU A 211 -2.40 -22.04 -4.77
C GLU A 211 -2.90 -22.32 -3.36
N GLY A 212 -4.20 -22.16 -3.11
CA GLY A 212 -4.82 -22.40 -1.82
C GLY A 212 -5.87 -21.35 -1.47
N GLU A 213 -6.78 -21.69 -0.56
CA GLU A 213 -7.74 -20.73 -0.02
C GLU A 213 -7.08 -19.81 1.00
N LEU A 214 -7.51 -18.55 0.99
CA LEU A 214 -7.09 -17.56 1.98
C LEU A 214 -7.66 -17.92 3.36
N ARG A 215 -6.86 -17.69 4.39
CA ARG A 215 -7.28 -17.84 5.77
C ARG A 215 -8.38 -16.80 6.10
N PRO A 216 -9.42 -17.17 6.86
CA PRO A 216 -10.51 -16.24 7.21
C PRO A 216 -10.04 -14.96 7.91
N GLN A 217 -8.95 -15.01 8.70
CA GLN A 217 -8.39 -13.84 9.38
C GLN A 217 -7.90 -12.77 8.40
N LEU A 218 -7.29 -13.18 7.28
CA LEU A 218 -6.86 -12.28 6.21
C LEU A 218 -8.11 -11.65 5.56
N LEU A 219 -9.08 -12.47 5.19
CA LEU A 219 -10.32 -12.00 4.54
C LEU A 219 -11.06 -10.96 5.40
N ASP A 220 -11.20 -11.19 6.71
CA ASP A 220 -11.90 -10.22 7.54
C ASP A 220 -11.10 -8.93 7.78
N ARG A 221 -9.77 -9.01 7.92
CA ARG A 221 -8.96 -7.85 8.29
C ARG A 221 -8.53 -6.97 7.12
N PHE A 222 -8.44 -7.51 5.91
CA PHE A 222 -8.22 -6.70 4.72
C PHE A 222 -9.44 -5.82 4.43
N GLY A 223 -9.17 -4.53 4.17
CA GLY A 223 -10.20 -3.55 3.84
C GLY A 223 -10.90 -3.90 2.54
N MET A 224 -10.12 -4.04 1.46
CA MET A 224 -10.65 -4.29 0.12
C MET A 224 -10.12 -5.60 -0.46
N HIS A 225 -10.93 -6.22 -1.31
CA HIS A 225 -10.56 -7.37 -2.13
C HIS A 225 -10.80 -7.06 -3.60
N ALA A 226 -9.71 -6.92 -4.35
CA ALA A 226 -9.71 -6.68 -5.78
C ALA A 226 -9.41 -7.98 -6.53
N GLU A 227 -10.26 -8.32 -7.50
CA GLU A 227 -10.00 -9.43 -8.43
C GLU A 227 -9.40 -8.92 -9.73
N ILE A 228 -8.37 -9.60 -10.20
CA ILE A 228 -7.77 -9.33 -11.49
C ILE A 228 -7.92 -10.56 -12.36
N ARG A 229 -8.64 -10.36 -13.47
CA ARG A 229 -8.81 -11.36 -14.51
C ARG A 229 -7.91 -11.00 -15.68
N THR A 230 -7.34 -12.01 -16.32
CA THR A 230 -6.58 -11.79 -17.55
C THR A 230 -7.47 -11.13 -18.61
N VAL A 231 -6.97 -10.06 -19.22
CA VAL A 231 -7.69 -9.34 -20.28
C VAL A 231 -7.98 -10.30 -21.44
N LYS A 232 -9.25 -10.39 -21.83
CA LYS A 232 -9.73 -11.27 -22.91
C LYS A 232 -9.85 -10.57 -24.26
N ASP A 233 -9.98 -9.25 -24.27
CA ASP A 233 -10.05 -8.46 -25.50
C ASP A 233 -8.69 -8.51 -26.23
N PRO A 234 -8.64 -9.03 -27.47
CA PRO A 234 -7.41 -9.09 -28.25
C PRO A 234 -6.74 -7.72 -28.45
N ASN A 235 -7.51 -6.65 -28.64
CA ASN A 235 -6.97 -5.32 -28.91
C ASN A 235 -6.21 -4.78 -27.69
N LEU A 236 -6.82 -4.89 -26.51
CA LEU A 236 -6.18 -4.50 -25.25
C LEU A 236 -4.94 -5.37 -24.94
N ARG A 237 -4.96 -6.67 -25.29
CA ARG A 237 -3.79 -7.54 -25.11
C ARG A 237 -2.61 -7.11 -25.98
N VAL A 238 -2.87 -6.75 -27.23
CA VAL A 238 -1.83 -6.22 -28.13
C VAL A 238 -1.28 -4.92 -27.59
N GLU A 239 -2.14 -4.00 -27.16
CA GLU A 239 -1.74 -2.73 -26.57
C GLU A 239 -0.81 -2.92 -25.35
N ILE A 240 -1.16 -3.82 -24.42
CA ILE A 240 -0.32 -4.10 -23.25
C ILE A 240 1.08 -4.59 -23.66
N VAL A 241 1.16 -5.47 -24.67
CA VAL A 241 2.43 -6.01 -25.16
C VAL A 241 3.25 -4.93 -25.87
N GLU A 242 2.62 -4.11 -26.71
CA GLU A 242 3.27 -3.01 -27.41
C GLU A 242 3.83 -1.98 -26.43
N GLN A 243 3.03 -1.53 -25.46
CA GLN A 243 3.47 -0.58 -24.45
C GLN A 243 4.63 -1.13 -23.61
N ARG A 244 4.56 -2.41 -23.22
CA ARG A 244 5.64 -3.06 -22.49
C ARG A 244 6.93 -3.12 -23.32
N SER A 245 6.84 -3.49 -24.58
CA SER A 245 7.97 -3.53 -25.50
C SER A 245 8.58 -2.13 -25.70
N SER A 246 7.76 -1.08 -25.88
CA SER A 246 8.24 0.29 -26.00
C SER A 246 8.98 0.76 -24.75
N PHE A 247 8.48 0.42 -23.57
CA PHE A 247 9.14 0.73 -22.31
C PHE A 247 10.48 0.00 -22.17
N ASP A 248 10.53 -1.29 -22.49
CA ASP A 248 11.76 -2.09 -22.36
C ASP A 248 12.84 -1.64 -23.38
N GLN A 249 12.45 -1.13 -24.56
CA GLN A 249 13.37 -0.58 -25.56
C GLN A 249 13.92 0.80 -25.18
N ASN A 250 13.06 1.74 -24.79
CA ASN A 250 13.44 3.12 -24.47
C ASN A 250 12.68 3.64 -23.23
N PRO A 251 13.12 3.28 -22.00
CA PRO A 251 12.42 3.67 -20.78
C PRO A 251 12.30 5.20 -20.60
N GLY A 252 13.35 5.95 -20.95
CA GLY A 252 13.39 7.41 -20.74
C GLY A 252 12.37 8.18 -21.60
N GLU A 253 12.22 7.79 -22.87
CA GLU A 253 11.22 8.39 -23.77
C GLU A 253 9.80 8.03 -23.32
N PHE A 254 9.59 6.77 -22.94
CA PHE A 254 8.30 6.30 -22.44
C PHE A 254 7.88 7.02 -21.16
N LEU A 255 8.79 7.20 -20.20
CA LEU A 255 8.54 7.96 -18.98
C LEU A 255 8.20 9.42 -19.29
N SER A 256 8.95 10.05 -20.20
CA SER A 256 8.71 11.44 -20.60
C SER A 256 7.32 11.63 -21.22
N LYS A 257 6.83 10.62 -21.97
CA LYS A 257 5.49 10.63 -22.56
C LYS A 257 4.37 10.66 -21.52
N TYR A 258 4.51 9.89 -20.43
CA TYR A 258 3.48 9.77 -19.39
C TYR A 258 3.72 10.66 -18.17
N GLN A 259 4.77 11.48 -18.17
CA GLN A 259 5.13 12.32 -17.02
C GLN A 259 3.99 13.28 -16.64
N HIS A 260 3.38 13.95 -17.61
CA HIS A 260 2.26 14.86 -17.35
C HIS A 260 1.08 14.16 -16.66
N GLU A 261 0.69 12.97 -17.15
CA GLU A 261 -0.41 12.22 -16.54
C GLU A 261 -0.06 11.72 -15.13
N GLN A 262 1.21 11.34 -14.89
CA GLN A 262 1.69 10.97 -13.57
C GLN A 262 1.64 12.15 -12.60
N ASP A 263 2.09 13.32 -13.04
CA ASP A 263 2.06 14.55 -12.22
C ASP A 263 0.61 14.95 -11.89
N ASP A 264 -0.30 14.92 -12.87
CA ASP A 264 -1.74 15.17 -12.66
C ASP A 264 -2.36 14.18 -11.65
N MET A 265 -1.98 12.90 -11.75
CA MET A 265 -2.48 11.86 -10.85
C MET A 265 -1.92 12.03 -9.44
N GLN A 266 -0.66 12.42 -9.31
CA GLN A 266 0.00 12.70 -8.04
C GLN A 266 -0.65 13.91 -7.36
N GLU A 267 -0.90 15.00 -8.08
CA GLU A 267 -1.58 16.20 -7.58
C GLU A 267 -3.00 15.85 -7.09
N LYS A 268 -3.76 15.10 -7.90
CA LYS A 268 -5.09 14.60 -7.50
C LYS A 268 -5.07 13.80 -6.21
N LEU A 269 -4.05 12.97 -5.99
CA LEU A 269 -3.92 12.17 -4.77
C LEU A 269 -3.67 13.05 -3.54
N VAL A 270 -2.78 14.04 -3.66
CA VAL A 270 -2.47 14.98 -2.57
C VAL A 270 -3.71 15.81 -2.22
N GLU A 271 -4.38 16.37 -3.23
CA GLU A 271 -5.62 17.11 -3.02
C GLU A 271 -6.73 16.25 -2.39
N ALA A 272 -6.86 15.00 -2.83
CA ALA A 272 -7.87 14.09 -2.29
C ALA A 272 -7.63 13.78 -0.81
N GLN A 273 -6.37 13.60 -0.38
CA GLN A 273 -6.02 13.42 1.04
C GLN A 273 -6.42 14.62 1.90
N GLU A 274 -6.25 15.84 1.39
CA GLU A 274 -6.68 17.06 2.09
C GLU A 274 -8.21 17.18 2.12
N ARG A 275 -8.86 16.97 0.96
CA ARG A 275 -10.31 17.06 0.77
C ARG A 275 -11.06 16.04 1.62
N LEU A 276 -10.50 14.85 1.83
CA LEU A 276 -11.10 13.77 2.63
C LEU A 276 -11.62 14.24 3.99
N LYS A 277 -10.91 15.17 4.64
CA LYS A 277 -11.27 15.74 5.96
C LYS A 277 -12.62 16.46 5.93
N SER A 278 -13.02 16.98 4.77
CA SER A 278 -14.25 17.73 4.54
C SER A 278 -15.41 16.90 3.97
N VAL A 279 -15.14 15.67 3.50
CA VAL A 279 -16.15 14.87 2.80
C VAL A 279 -17.23 14.40 3.76
N LYS A 280 -18.48 14.70 3.41
CA LYS A 280 -19.67 14.34 4.17
C LYS A 280 -20.37 13.16 3.52
N LEU A 281 -20.82 12.24 4.37
CA LEU A 281 -21.66 11.12 3.99
C LEU A 281 -22.98 11.25 4.75
N ASP A 282 -24.08 11.38 4.02
CA ASP A 282 -25.40 11.59 4.60
C ASP A 282 -25.84 10.42 5.50
N ARG A 283 -26.64 10.70 6.52
CA ARG A 283 -27.08 9.68 7.49
C ARG A 283 -27.93 8.60 6.83
N ASP A 284 -28.80 8.93 5.86
CA ASP A 284 -29.63 7.94 5.15
C ASP A 284 -28.75 6.95 4.38
N LEU A 285 -27.72 7.46 3.68
CA LEU A 285 -26.76 6.63 2.98
C LEU A 285 -25.99 5.70 3.93
N ARG A 286 -25.60 6.17 5.13
CA ARG A 286 -24.96 5.30 6.15
C ARG A 286 -25.88 4.18 6.61
N VAL A 287 -27.15 4.49 6.84
CA VAL A 287 -28.15 3.49 7.24
C VAL A 287 -28.33 2.44 6.14
N LYS A 288 -28.41 2.87 4.88
CA LYS A 288 -28.50 1.94 3.73
C LYS A 288 -27.25 1.08 3.58
N ILE A 289 -26.05 1.63 3.79
CA ILE A 289 -24.80 0.82 3.81
C ILE A 289 -24.90 -0.27 4.88
N SER A 290 -25.31 0.08 6.10
CA SER A 290 -25.48 -0.90 7.18
C SER A 290 -26.59 -1.91 6.90
N GLN A 291 -27.67 -1.50 6.23
CA GLN A 291 -28.73 -2.41 5.79
C GLN A 291 -28.20 -3.43 4.78
N VAL A 292 -27.36 -3.02 3.81
CA VAL A 292 -26.72 -3.96 2.88
C VAL A 292 -25.81 -4.93 3.64
N CYS A 293 -24.99 -4.43 4.57
CA CYS A 293 -24.10 -5.29 5.36
C CYS A 293 -24.88 -6.32 6.20
N ALA A 294 -26.00 -5.90 6.81
CA ALA A 294 -26.88 -6.78 7.59
C ALA A 294 -27.59 -7.83 6.71
N GLU A 295 -28.07 -7.44 5.53
CA GLU A 295 -28.77 -8.36 4.62
C GLU A 295 -27.83 -9.37 3.95
N LEU A 296 -26.54 -9.03 3.87
CA LEU A 296 -25.47 -9.91 3.41
C LEU A 296 -24.89 -10.82 4.51
N ASP A 297 -25.39 -10.72 5.76
CA ASP A 297 -24.88 -11.45 6.92
C ASP A 297 -23.36 -11.27 7.13
N VAL A 298 -22.87 -10.03 6.95
CA VAL A 298 -21.46 -9.69 7.15
C VAL A 298 -21.11 -9.71 8.64
N ASP A 299 -20.02 -10.39 8.98
CA ASP A 299 -19.55 -10.49 10.36
C ASP A 299 -19.03 -9.14 10.89
N GLY A 300 -19.64 -8.67 11.98
CA GLY A 300 -19.24 -7.44 12.67
C GLY A 300 -19.53 -6.14 11.89
N LEU A 301 -18.90 -5.03 12.32
CA LEU A 301 -19.12 -3.69 11.76
C LEU A 301 -17.98 -3.22 10.83
N ARG A 302 -17.02 -4.11 10.54
CA ARG A 302 -15.85 -3.74 9.75
C ARG A 302 -16.24 -3.47 8.29
N GLY A 303 -17.16 -4.25 7.73
CA GLY A 303 -17.74 -4.00 6.40
C GLY A 303 -18.29 -2.58 6.28
N ASP A 304 -19.13 -2.17 7.25
CA ASP A 304 -19.69 -0.82 7.32
C ASP A 304 -18.59 0.24 7.33
N LEU A 305 -17.64 0.14 8.25
CA LEU A 305 -16.57 1.14 8.42
C LEU A 305 -15.73 1.31 7.17
N VAL A 306 -15.35 0.20 6.54
CA VAL A 306 -14.54 0.18 5.31
C VAL A 306 -15.34 0.81 4.18
N THR A 307 -16.60 0.41 3.95
CA THR A 307 -17.42 0.98 2.87
C THR A 307 -17.65 2.48 3.05
N ASN A 308 -17.91 2.94 4.28
CA ASN A 308 -18.05 4.35 4.59
C ASN A 308 -16.77 5.15 4.25
N ARG A 309 -15.59 4.62 4.61
CA ARG A 309 -14.29 5.24 4.31
C ARG A 309 -13.98 5.24 2.82
N ALA A 310 -14.17 4.10 2.17
CA ALA A 310 -13.94 3.92 0.74
C ALA A 310 -14.79 4.88 -0.10
N ALA A 311 -16.08 5.02 0.24
CA ALA A 311 -16.97 5.91 -0.49
C ALA A 311 -16.54 7.37 -0.36
N LYS A 312 -16.11 7.79 0.85
CA LYS A 312 -15.56 9.14 1.06
C LYS A 312 -14.24 9.36 0.32
N ALA A 313 -13.36 8.36 0.31
CA ALA A 313 -12.09 8.43 -0.41
C ALA A 313 -12.32 8.54 -1.93
N LEU A 314 -13.30 7.81 -2.47
CA LEU A 314 -13.68 7.91 -3.89
C LEU A 314 -14.26 9.29 -4.22
N THR A 315 -15.17 9.79 -3.38
CA THR A 315 -15.71 11.15 -3.53
C THR A 315 -14.59 12.21 -3.49
N ALA A 316 -13.61 12.06 -2.60
CA ALA A 316 -12.46 12.95 -2.51
C ALA A 316 -11.57 12.88 -3.76
N LEU A 317 -11.34 11.67 -4.29
CA LEU A 317 -10.58 11.42 -5.52
C LEU A 317 -11.22 12.09 -6.74
N GLU A 318 -12.55 12.13 -6.79
CA GLU A 318 -13.32 12.76 -7.87
C GLU A 318 -13.62 14.25 -7.63
N CYS A 319 -12.86 14.89 -6.75
CA CYS A 319 -12.94 16.31 -6.46
C CYS A 319 -14.30 16.78 -5.92
N ARG A 320 -15.04 15.91 -5.23
CA ARG A 320 -16.34 16.20 -4.60
C ARG A 320 -16.24 16.17 -3.07
N THR A 321 -17.26 16.71 -2.41
CA THR A 321 -17.35 16.76 -0.93
C THR A 321 -18.59 16.06 -0.36
N GLU A 322 -19.48 15.57 -1.23
CA GLU A 322 -20.70 14.85 -0.85
C GLU A 322 -20.72 13.48 -1.52
N VAL A 323 -20.85 12.43 -0.70
CA VAL A 323 -20.91 11.05 -1.18
C VAL A 323 -22.26 10.79 -1.86
N THR A 324 -22.21 10.15 -3.02
CA THR A 324 -23.38 9.79 -3.82
C THR A 324 -23.66 8.28 -3.74
N VAL A 325 -24.83 7.86 -4.22
CA VAL A 325 -25.16 6.43 -4.34
C VAL A 325 -24.21 5.71 -5.28
N ASP A 326 -23.76 6.36 -6.36
CA ASP A 326 -22.83 5.76 -7.32
C ASP A 326 -21.45 5.50 -6.72
N ASP A 327 -20.97 6.41 -5.86
CA ASP A 327 -19.73 6.22 -5.11
C ASP A 327 -19.77 4.92 -4.29
N ILE A 328 -20.86 4.73 -3.56
CA ILE A 328 -21.06 3.55 -2.72
C ILE A 328 -21.14 2.30 -3.60
N ARG A 329 -21.89 2.35 -4.71
CA ARG A 329 -22.02 1.23 -5.66
C ARG A 329 -20.65 0.75 -6.14
N ARG A 330 -19.77 1.66 -6.55
CA ARG A 330 -18.46 1.35 -7.13
C ARG A 330 -17.48 0.73 -6.13
N VAL A 331 -17.55 1.11 -4.86
CA VAL A 331 -16.61 0.60 -3.84
C VAL A 331 -17.18 -0.57 -3.04
N MET A 332 -18.49 -0.76 -2.99
CA MET A 332 -19.11 -1.73 -2.09
C MET A 332 -18.71 -3.17 -2.42
N THR A 333 -18.64 -3.52 -3.71
CA THR A 333 -18.21 -4.85 -4.14
C THR A 333 -16.75 -5.12 -3.75
N LEU A 334 -15.88 -4.11 -3.78
CA LEU A 334 -14.50 -4.21 -3.29
C LEU A 334 -14.42 -4.41 -1.77
N CYS A 335 -15.35 -3.81 -1.01
CA CYS A 335 -15.30 -3.83 0.46
C CYS A 335 -15.94 -5.07 1.09
N LEU A 336 -16.92 -5.70 0.41
CA LEU A 336 -17.78 -6.71 1.04
C LEU A 336 -17.63 -8.12 0.45
N ARG A 337 -17.17 -8.29 -0.80
CA ARG A 337 -17.22 -9.61 -1.47
C ARG A 337 -16.48 -10.72 -0.72
N HIS A 338 -15.36 -10.38 -0.09
CA HIS A 338 -14.50 -11.30 0.66
C HIS A 338 -14.98 -11.54 2.10
N ARG A 339 -15.97 -10.76 2.55
CA ARG A 339 -16.61 -10.88 3.86
C ARG A 339 -17.87 -11.75 3.82
N LEU A 340 -18.27 -12.20 2.64
CA LEU A 340 -19.40 -13.11 2.49
C LEU A 340 -18.99 -14.53 2.85
N ARG A 341 -19.85 -15.19 3.62
CA ARG A 341 -19.76 -16.63 3.84
C ARG A 341 -20.11 -17.34 2.54
N LYS A 342 -19.16 -18.13 2.01
CA LYS A 342 -19.41 -18.98 0.85
C LYS A 342 -20.21 -20.19 1.31
N ASP A 343 -21.48 -20.25 0.93
CA ASP A 343 -22.23 -21.51 1.00
C ASP A 343 -21.74 -22.41 -0.16
N PRO A 344 -21.22 -23.62 0.12
CA PRO A 344 -20.75 -24.54 -0.93
C PRO A 344 -21.81 -24.90 -1.98
N LEU A 345 -23.10 -24.66 -1.69
CA LEU A 345 -24.23 -24.93 -2.59
C LEU A 345 -24.63 -23.71 -3.44
N GLU A 346 -24.14 -22.51 -3.15
CA GLU A 346 -24.43 -21.32 -3.94
C GLU A 346 -23.54 -21.23 -5.19
N SER A 347 -24.15 -21.10 -6.37
CA SER A 347 -23.46 -20.92 -7.65
C SER A 347 -23.23 -19.46 -8.04
N ILE A 348 -23.70 -18.52 -7.21
CA ILE A 348 -23.63 -17.07 -7.49
C ILE A 348 -22.29 -16.53 -7.01
N ASP A 349 -21.60 -15.83 -7.91
CA ASP A 349 -20.39 -15.08 -7.58
C ASP A 349 -20.64 -14.07 -6.45
N SER A 350 -19.78 -14.07 -5.43
CA SER A 350 -19.87 -13.20 -4.25
C SER A 350 -20.01 -11.73 -4.64
N GLY A 351 -19.27 -11.27 -5.66
CA GLY A 351 -19.39 -9.90 -6.16
C GLY A 351 -20.77 -9.58 -6.75
N SER A 352 -21.36 -10.52 -7.50
CA SER A 352 -22.70 -10.35 -8.07
C SER A 352 -23.79 -10.33 -7.00
N LYS A 353 -23.63 -11.11 -5.93
CA LYS A 353 -24.54 -11.12 -4.78
C LYS A 353 -24.55 -9.76 -4.07
N VAL A 354 -23.38 -9.16 -3.85
CA VAL A 354 -23.27 -7.80 -3.26
C VAL A 354 -24.02 -6.78 -4.11
N THR A 355 -23.81 -6.76 -5.43
CA THR A 355 -24.47 -5.80 -6.32
C THR A 355 -25.98 -5.94 -6.31
N LYS A 356 -26.52 -7.17 -6.36
CA LYS A 356 -27.97 -7.41 -6.30
C LYS A 356 -28.60 -6.90 -5.01
N VAL A 357 -27.98 -7.18 -3.87
CA VAL A 357 -28.48 -6.71 -2.57
C VAL A 357 -28.39 -5.19 -2.47
N PHE A 358 -27.30 -4.59 -2.96
CA PHE A 358 -27.16 -3.15 -3.04
C PHE A 358 -28.28 -2.51 -3.87
N ASP A 359 -28.54 -3.01 -5.08
CA ASP A 359 -29.56 -2.42 -5.95
C ASP A 359 -30.96 -2.49 -5.33
N ARG A 360 -31.28 -3.59 -4.64
CA ARG A 360 -32.54 -3.73 -3.90
C ARG A 360 -32.65 -2.74 -2.74
N VAL A 361 -31.63 -2.63 -1.90
CA VAL A 361 -31.66 -1.73 -0.71
C VAL A 361 -31.71 -0.26 -1.11
N PHE A 362 -31.02 0.11 -2.18
CA PHE A 362 -31.01 1.48 -2.69
C PHE A 362 -32.18 1.78 -3.64
N GLY A 363 -33.06 0.82 -3.91
CA GLY A 363 -34.23 1.00 -4.77
C GLY A 363 -33.86 1.29 -6.23
N LEU A 364 -32.74 0.74 -6.69
CA LEU A 364 -32.17 0.93 -8.02
C LEU A 364 -32.63 -0.13 -9.02
N GLU A 365 -33.60 -0.98 -8.64
CA GLU A 365 -34.11 -2.05 -9.48
C GLU A 365 -34.34 -1.53 -10.91
N THR A 366 -33.48 -1.98 -11.82
CA THR A 366 -33.82 -2.09 -13.22
C THR A 366 -35.10 -2.90 -13.27
N THR A 367 -36.17 -2.28 -13.76
CA THR A 367 -37.20 -3.00 -14.52
C THR A 367 -36.50 -3.94 -15.49
N GLU A 368 -36.31 -5.20 -15.11
CA GLU A 368 -36.00 -6.27 -16.04
C GLU A 368 -37.24 -6.41 -16.93
N GLY A 369 -37.08 -6.02 -18.18
CA GLY A 369 -37.96 -6.32 -19.30
C GLY A 369 -37.28 -7.31 -20.24
#